data_AF-A0A3M5R6N1-F1
#
_entry.id   AF-A0A3M5R6N1-F1
#
_cell.length_a   1.000
_cell.length_b   1.000
_cell.length_c   1.000
_cell.angle_alpha   90.00
_cell.angle_beta   90.00
_cell.angle_gamma   90.00
#
_symmetry.space_group_name_H-M   'P 1'
#
loop_
_entity.id
_entity.type
_entity.pdbx_description
1 polymer ?
#
loop_
_entity_poly.entity_id
_entity_poly.type
_entity_poly.pdbx_seq_one_letter_code
_entity_poly.pdbx_strand_id
1 'polypeptide(L)'
;MSKSNLPYVHIPPPIASGTDSHAAHQRAERLNNASSCKPSRGQQIEMVACGMAESRGCYIDNSIIGLVVRSLTTDEVIAKGFHGFQAILDAYDRGDIPKAVEA
;
A
#
# COMPACT_ATOMS: atom_id res chain seq x y z
N MET A 1 44.06 -4.53 -4.59
CA MET A 1 42.98 -4.22 -3.62
C MET A 1 43.30 -2.90 -2.95
N SER A 2 42.43 -1.89 -3.11
CA SER A 2 42.12 -0.95 -2.02
C SER A 2 40.82 -0.25 -2.43
N LYS A 3 39.69 -0.69 -1.85
CA LYS A 3 38.37 -0.09 -2.05
C LYS A 3 38.27 1.07 -1.06
N SER A 4 38.33 2.30 -1.57
CA SER A 4 38.08 3.50 -0.78
C SER A 4 36.58 3.58 -0.44
N ASN A 5 36.23 3.18 0.79
CA ASN A 5 34.93 3.40 1.41
C ASN A 5 34.81 4.87 1.85
N LEU A 6 34.50 5.77 0.91
CA LEU A 6 34.04 7.11 1.27
C LEU A 6 32.51 7.07 1.41
N PRO A 7 31.93 7.62 2.49
CA PRO A 7 30.49 7.70 2.63
C PRO A 7 29.92 8.59 1.52
N TYR A 8 28.89 8.11 0.83
CA TYR A 8 28.15 8.89 -0.15
C TYR A 8 27.42 10.02 0.58
N VAL A 9 27.95 11.26 0.48
CA VAL A 9 27.33 12.46 1.05
C VAL A 9 26.38 13.04 0.01
N HIS A 10 25.08 12.99 0.27
CA HIS A 10 24.07 13.59 -0.59
C HIS A 10 24.11 15.11 -0.41
N ILE A 11 24.87 15.82 -1.24
CA ILE A 11 24.91 17.29 -1.25
C ILE A 11 23.65 17.77 -1.98
N PRO A 12 22.71 18.47 -1.32
CA PRO A 12 21.54 19.01 -2.00
C PRO A 12 21.96 20.06 -3.02
N PRO A 13 21.23 20.19 -4.15
CA PRO A 13 21.57 21.16 -5.18
C PRO A 13 21.51 22.60 -4.63
N PRO A 14 22.32 23.53 -5.17
CA PRO A 14 22.35 24.90 -4.70
C PRO A 14 20.96 25.54 -4.88
N ILE A 15 20.41 26.04 -3.78
CA ILE A 15 19.12 26.73 -3.76
C ILE A 15 19.33 28.11 -4.40
N ALA A 16 18.49 28.48 -5.37
CA ALA A 16 18.57 29.78 -6.02
C ALA A 16 18.52 30.92 -4.98
N SER A 17 19.44 31.88 -5.12
CA SER A 17 19.58 33.04 -4.23
C SER A 17 18.27 33.82 -4.16
N GLY A 18 17.59 33.77 -3.00
CA GLY A 18 16.37 34.53 -2.74
C GLY A 18 15.37 33.87 -1.78
N THR A 19 15.46 32.56 -1.55
CA THR A 19 14.65 31.91 -0.50
C THR A 19 15.41 31.92 0.83
N ASP A 20 14.81 32.55 1.84
CA ASP A 20 15.32 32.59 3.21
C ASP A 20 15.70 31.17 3.67
N SER A 21 17.01 30.93 3.78
CA SER A 21 17.60 29.63 4.11
C SER A 21 17.03 29.06 5.41
N HIS A 22 16.61 29.94 6.33
CA HIS A 22 15.97 29.55 7.58
C HIS A 22 14.58 28.95 7.36
N ALA A 23 13.77 29.56 6.48
CA ALA A 23 12.45 29.04 6.13
C ALA A 23 12.53 27.71 5.36
N ALA A 24 13.53 27.56 4.49
CA ALA A 24 13.79 26.29 3.80
C ALA A 24 14.21 25.18 4.79
N HIS A 25 15.09 25.51 5.74
CA HIS A 25 15.52 24.58 6.78
C HIS A 25 14.36 24.16 7.68
N GLN A 26 13.56 25.11 8.18
CA GLN A 26 12.38 24.82 8.98
C GLN A 26 11.34 23.98 8.24
N ARG A 27 11.17 24.19 6.92
CA ARG A 27 10.29 23.33 6.11
C ARG A 27 10.83 21.91 5.99
N ALA A 28 12.13 21.74 5.77
CA ALA A 28 12.77 20.42 5.73
C ALA A 28 12.63 19.70 7.08
N GLU A 29 12.89 20.38 8.19
CA GLU A 29 12.71 19.82 9.53
C GLU A 29 11.24 19.48 9.82
N ARG A 30 10.28 20.31 9.41
CA ARG A 30 8.85 20.00 9.57
C ARG A 30 8.41 18.81 8.73
N LEU A 31 8.95 18.63 7.52
CA LEU A 31 8.66 17.47 6.68
C LEU A 31 9.32 16.20 7.23
N ASN A 32 10.55 16.31 7.73
CA ASN A 32 11.28 15.19 8.33
C ASN A 32 10.67 14.76 9.68
N ASN A 33 10.11 15.71 10.43
CA ASN A 33 9.45 15.47 11.73
C ASN A 33 7.92 15.41 11.64
N ALA A 34 7.34 15.55 10.44
CA ALA A 34 5.93 15.24 10.24
C ALA A 34 5.73 13.79 10.66
N SER A 35 4.66 13.48 11.40
CA SER A 35 4.37 12.10 11.72
C SER A 35 4.34 11.33 10.40
N SER A 36 5.26 10.38 10.22
CA SER A 36 5.13 9.44 9.13
C SER A 36 3.74 8.85 9.32
N CYS A 37 2.78 9.17 8.45
CA CYS A 37 1.44 8.60 8.46
C CYS A 37 1.58 7.11 8.15
N LYS A 38 2.14 6.36 9.10
CA LYS A 38 2.26 4.91 9.03
C LYS A 38 0.83 4.42 9.04
N PRO A 39 0.40 3.70 7.99
CA PRO A 39 -0.95 3.16 7.97
C PRO A 39 -1.18 2.35 9.23
N SER A 40 -2.38 2.47 9.81
CA SER A 40 -2.76 1.62 10.94
C SER A 40 -2.65 0.15 10.55
N ARG A 41 -2.57 -0.75 11.54
CA ARG A 41 -2.54 -2.20 11.26
C ARG A 41 -3.73 -2.63 10.39
N GLY A 42 -4.92 -2.08 10.63
CA GLY A 42 -6.11 -2.37 9.82
C GLY A 42 -5.94 -1.95 8.36
N GLN A 43 -5.43 -0.74 8.13
CA GLN A 43 -5.16 -0.23 6.78
C GLN A 43 -4.07 -1.05 6.06
N GLN A 44 -3.05 -1.51 6.77
CA GLN A 44 -2.03 -2.39 6.20
C GLN A 44 -2.64 -3.72 5.75
N ILE A 45 -3.51 -4.33 6.55
CA ILE A 45 -4.19 -5.58 6.22
C ILE A 45 -5.10 -5.39 5.00
N GLU A 46 -5.86 -4.30 4.95
CA GLU A 46 -6.69 -3.93 3.80
C GLU A 46 -5.86 -3.80 2.51
N MET A 47 -4.76 -3.05 2.56
CA MET A 47 -3.87 -2.89 1.39
C MET A 47 -3.33 -4.23 0.88
N VAL A 48 -2.93 -5.13 1.77
CA VAL A 48 -2.43 -6.46 1.39
C VAL A 48 -3.54 -7.32 0.80
N ALA A 49 -4.75 -7.28 1.38
CA ALA A 49 -5.90 -8.03 0.88
C ALA A 49 -6.32 -7.56 -0.51
N CYS A 50 -6.42 -6.24 -0.73
CA CYS A 50 -6.75 -5.67 -2.04
C CYS A 50 -5.69 -6.01 -3.08
N GLY A 51 -4.40 -5.83 -2.75
CA GLY A 51 -3.31 -6.16 -3.69
C GLY A 51 -3.26 -7.65 -4.04
N MET A 52 -3.56 -8.54 -3.09
CA MET A 52 -3.61 -9.97 -3.38
C MET A 52 -4.83 -10.35 -4.23
N ALA A 53 -6.01 -9.75 -3.97
CA ALA A 53 -7.18 -9.94 -4.80
C ALA A 53 -6.92 -9.49 -6.25
N GLU A 54 -6.34 -8.31 -6.44
CA GLU A 54 -6.00 -7.76 -7.77
C GLU A 54 -5.04 -8.68 -8.52
N SER A 55 -4.02 -9.21 -7.84
CA SER A 55 -3.07 -10.17 -8.44
C SER A 55 -3.71 -11.47 -8.94
N ARG A 56 -4.93 -11.78 -8.47
CA ARG A 56 -5.73 -12.94 -8.86
C ARG A 56 -6.89 -12.59 -9.81
N GLY A 57 -6.91 -11.37 -10.35
CA GLY A 57 -7.96 -10.89 -11.25
C GLY A 57 -9.25 -10.54 -10.51
N CYS A 58 -9.18 -10.20 -9.22
CA CYS A 58 -10.32 -9.94 -8.36
C CYS A 58 -10.23 -8.58 -7.66
N TYR A 59 -11.33 -8.09 -7.10
CA TYR A 59 -11.34 -6.95 -6.19
C TYR A 59 -12.27 -7.19 -5.01
N ILE A 60 -12.04 -6.48 -3.91
CA ILE A 60 -12.82 -6.60 -2.68
C ILE A 60 -13.82 -5.44 -2.62
N ASP A 61 -15.08 -5.76 -2.38
CA ASP A 61 -16.19 -4.81 -2.36
C ASP A 61 -16.97 -4.90 -1.03
N ASN A 62 -17.58 -3.78 -0.64
CA ASN A 62 -18.43 -3.70 0.54
C ASN A 62 -19.87 -4.06 0.18
N SER A 63 -20.46 -5.01 0.90
CA SER A 63 -21.88 -5.37 0.81
C SER A 63 -22.58 -5.13 2.14
N ILE A 64 -23.92 -5.06 2.11
CA ILE A 64 -24.77 -4.95 3.31
C ILE A 64 -24.47 -6.07 4.32
N ILE A 65 -24.09 -7.25 3.83
CA ILE A 65 -23.81 -8.45 4.65
C ILE A 65 -22.32 -8.63 5.02
N GLY A 66 -21.45 -7.69 4.66
CA GLY A 66 -20.00 -7.77 4.87
C GLY A 66 -19.20 -7.61 3.58
N LEU A 67 -17.94 -8.06 3.59
CA LEU A 67 -17.07 -7.97 2.42
C LEU A 67 -17.35 -9.11 1.44
N VAL A 68 -17.26 -8.80 0.15
CA VAL A 68 -17.34 -9.75 -0.96
C VAL A 68 -16.13 -9.63 -1.86
N VAL A 69 -15.79 -10.70 -2.55
CA VAL A 69 -14.75 -10.72 -3.58
C VAL A 69 -15.44 -10.88 -4.92
N ARG A 70 -15.08 -10.01 -5.87
CA ARG A 70 -15.63 -9.98 -7.22
C ARG A 70 -14.54 -10.17 -8.26
N SER A 71 -14.92 -10.68 -9.43
CA SER A 71 -14.05 -10.71 -10.61
C SER A 71 -13.83 -9.28 -11.14
N LEU A 72 -12.58 -8.92 -11.46
CA LEU A 72 -12.28 -7.65 -12.13
C LEU A 72 -12.81 -7.59 -13.56
N THR A 73 -12.94 -8.74 -14.24
CA THR A 73 -13.32 -8.80 -15.65
C THR A 73 -14.84 -8.90 -15.85
N THR A 74 -15.52 -9.69 -15.02
CA THR A 74 -16.95 -9.99 -15.16
C THR A 74 -17.83 -9.28 -14.14
N ASP A 75 -17.23 -8.66 -13.11
CA ASP A 75 -17.93 -8.06 -11.97
C ASP A 75 -18.75 -9.04 -11.10
N GLU A 76 -18.68 -10.34 -11.42
CA GLU A 76 -19.42 -11.38 -10.72
C GLU A 76 -18.86 -11.63 -9.32
N VAL A 77 -19.75 -11.92 -8.38
CA VAL A 77 -19.38 -12.28 -7.00
C VAL A 77 -18.85 -13.71 -6.99
N ILE A 78 -17.56 -13.86 -6.68
CA ILE A 78 -16.89 -15.16 -6.60
C ILE A 78 -16.82 -15.71 -5.17
N ALA A 79 -16.84 -14.84 -4.16
CA ALA A 79 -16.89 -15.21 -2.75
C ALA A 79 -17.57 -14.12 -1.92
N LYS A 80 -18.24 -14.48 -0.82
CA LYS A 80 -19.01 -13.55 0.02
C LYS A 80 -19.00 -13.94 1.49
N GLY A 81 -19.39 -12.99 2.35
CA GLY A 81 -19.66 -13.25 3.76
C GLY A 81 -18.43 -13.08 4.67
N PHE A 82 -17.45 -12.26 4.26
CA PHE A 82 -16.27 -12.02 5.07
C PHE A 82 -16.52 -10.85 6.04
N HIS A 83 -16.20 -11.06 7.31
CA HIS A 83 -16.32 -10.05 8.37
C HIS A 83 -15.14 -9.06 8.42
N GLY A 84 -14.13 -9.22 7.56
CA GLY A 84 -12.98 -8.34 7.48
C GLY A 84 -11.91 -8.82 6.50
N PHE A 85 -10.98 -7.94 6.15
CA PHE A 85 -9.91 -8.21 5.18
C PHE A 85 -9.00 -9.38 5.59
N GLN A 86 -8.75 -9.58 6.89
CA GLN A 86 -7.97 -10.72 7.36
C GLN A 86 -8.64 -12.06 7.00
N ALA A 87 -9.96 -12.15 7.12
CA ALA A 87 -10.68 -13.38 6.79
C ALA A 87 -10.59 -13.71 5.28
N ILE A 88 -10.47 -12.68 4.43
CA ILE A 88 -10.24 -12.84 2.99
C ILE A 88 -8.82 -13.37 2.73
N LEU A 89 -7.80 -12.80 3.39
CA LEU A 89 -6.43 -13.30 3.30
C LEU A 89 -6.34 -14.76 3.70
N ASP A 90 -6.90 -15.12 4.86
CA ASP A 90 -6.85 -16.50 5.36
C ASP A 90 -7.57 -17.46 4.40
N ALA A 91 -8.66 -17.04 3.76
CA ALA A 91 -9.39 -17.85 2.77
C ALA A 91 -8.60 -18.03 1.47
N TYR A 92 -7.89 -17.01 1.02
CA TYR A 92 -7.00 -17.13 -0.14
C TYR A 92 -5.77 -18.00 0.13
N ASP A 93 -5.24 -17.99 1.35
CA ASP A 93 -4.13 -18.84 1.78
C ASP A 93 -4.54 -20.32 1.85
N ARG A 94 -5.78 -20.59 2.31
CA ARG A 94 -6.37 -21.93 2.28
C ARG A 94 -6.78 -22.40 0.88
N GLY A 95 -6.91 -21.48 -0.08
CA GLY A 95 -7.38 -21.77 -1.43
C GLY A 95 -8.91 -21.86 -1.56
N ASP A 96 -9.65 -21.31 -0.59
CA ASP A 96 -11.12 -21.34 -0.55
C ASP A 96 -11.75 -20.36 -1.56
N ILE A 97 -11.01 -19.33 -1.99
CA ILE A 97 -11.47 -18.34 -2.97
C ILE A 97 -10.93 -18.73 -4.36
N PRO A 98 -11.81 -19.06 -5.33
CA PRO A 98 -11.38 -19.38 -6.68
C PRO A 98 -10.71 -18.17 -7.33
N LYS A 99 -9.73 -18.41 -8.22
CA LYS A 99 -9.19 -17.34 -9.07
C LYS A 99 -10.25 -16.91 -10.07
N ALA A 100 -10.33 -15.61 -10.38
CA ALA A 100 -11.11 -15.18 -11.52
C ALA A 100 -10.51 -15.84 -12.77
N VAL A 101 -11.31 -16.58 -13.51
CA VAL A 101 -10.88 -17.22 -14.75
C VAL A 101 -10.80 -16.12 -15.82
N GLU A 102 -9.67 -16.03 -16.52
CA GLU A 102 -9.58 -15.20 -17.71
C GLU A 102 -10.44 -15.86 -18.80
N ALA A 103 -11.43 -15.12 -19.30
CA ALA A 103 -12.32 -15.56 -20.37
C ALA A 103 -11.61 -15.55 -21.74
#